data_AF-A0A376WUE3-F1
#
_entry.id   AF-A0A376WUE3-F1
#
_cell.length_a   1.000
_cell.length_b   1.000
_cell.length_c   1.000
_cell.angle_alpha   90.00
_cell.angle_beta   90.00
_cell.angle_gamma   90.00
#
_symmetry.space_group_name_H-M   'P 1'
#
loop_
_entity.id
_entity.type
_entity.pdbx_description
1 polymer ?
#
loop_
_entity_poly.entity_id
_entity_poly.type
_entity_poly.pdbx_seq_one_letter_code
_entity_poly.pdbx_strand_id
1 'polypeptide(L)'
;MQGNALTVLLSGKKYLLLQGPMGPFFNDVAEWLESLGRNAVNVVFNGGDRFYCRHRQYLAYYQTPKEFPGWLRDLHRQYDFDTILCFGDCRPLHKEAKRWAKSKGIRFLAFEEGYLRPQFITVEEGGVNAYSSLPARSGFLS
;
A
#
# COMPACT_ATOMS: atom_id res chain seq x y z
N MET A 1 -6.97 -14.24 -18.66
CA MET A 1 -7.51 -13.69 -17.39
C MET A 1 -6.49 -12.92 -16.54
N GLN A 2 -5.19 -12.82 -16.90
CA GLN A 2 -4.19 -12.05 -16.11
C GLN A 2 -4.28 -10.51 -16.28
N GLY A 3 -4.81 -10.01 -17.40
CA GLY A 3 -4.82 -8.57 -17.72
C GLY A 3 -5.62 -7.68 -16.76
N ASN A 4 -6.68 -8.19 -16.13
CA ASN A 4 -7.53 -7.39 -15.24
C ASN A 4 -6.83 -7.06 -13.90
N ALA A 5 -6.21 -8.06 -13.26
CA ALA A 5 -5.55 -7.87 -11.97
C ALA A 5 -4.38 -6.87 -12.04
N LEU A 6 -3.56 -6.94 -13.10
CA LEU A 6 -2.49 -5.98 -13.32
C LEU A 6 -3.02 -4.57 -13.61
N THR A 7 -4.13 -4.45 -14.34
CA THR A 7 -4.77 -3.15 -14.59
C THR A 7 -5.24 -2.52 -13.28
N VAL A 8 -5.88 -3.32 -12.41
CA VAL A 8 -6.30 -2.88 -11.08
C VAL A 8 -5.09 -2.46 -10.24
N LEU A 9 -4.04 -3.28 -10.20
CA LEU A 9 -2.81 -2.95 -9.48
C LEU A 9 -2.28 -1.60 -9.95
N LEU A 10 -2.05 -1.46 -11.26
CA LEU A 10 -1.41 -0.30 -11.87
C LEU A 10 -2.26 0.98 -11.90
N SER A 11 -3.53 0.90 -11.50
CA SER A 11 -4.43 2.03 -11.34
C SER A 11 -4.18 2.85 -10.07
N GLY A 12 -3.30 2.38 -9.16
CA GLY A 12 -2.84 3.16 -8.01
C GLY A 12 -1.65 4.06 -8.35
N LYS A 13 -1.45 5.11 -7.54
CA LYS A 13 -0.31 6.04 -7.69
C LYS A 13 0.65 5.94 -6.52
N LYS A 14 0.12 5.79 -5.30
CA LYS A 14 0.88 5.72 -4.06
C LYS A 14 0.48 4.46 -3.29
N TYR A 15 1.46 3.61 -3.04
CA TYR A 15 1.28 2.28 -2.49
C TYR A 15 1.89 2.18 -1.10
N LEU A 16 1.15 1.56 -0.19
CA LEU A 16 1.66 1.06 1.07
C LEU A 16 1.75 -0.47 1.00
N LEU A 17 2.98 -0.98 0.98
CA LEU A 17 3.28 -2.40 0.92
C LEU A 17 3.43 -2.94 2.34
N LEU A 18 2.46 -3.72 2.81
CA LEU A 18 2.53 -4.44 4.07
C LEU A 18 3.42 -5.69 3.93
N GLN A 19 3.31 -6.64 4.86
CA GLN A 19 4.18 -7.79 4.91
C GLN A 19 4.01 -8.65 3.65
N GLY A 20 5.13 -8.90 2.98
CA GLY A 20 5.25 -9.83 1.85
C GLY A 20 5.49 -11.27 2.29
N PRO A 21 5.65 -12.21 1.33
CA PRO A 21 6.22 -13.52 1.60
C PRO A 21 7.68 -13.37 2.04
N MET A 22 8.24 -14.41 2.66
CA MET A 22 9.65 -14.39 3.07
C MET A 22 10.56 -14.26 1.82
N GLY A 23 11.38 -13.20 1.77
CA GLY A 23 12.28 -12.92 0.65
C GLY A 23 12.14 -11.49 0.11
N PRO A 24 12.83 -11.19 -1.02
CA PRO A 24 12.86 -9.85 -1.61
C PRO A 24 11.62 -9.49 -2.42
N PHE A 25 10.63 -10.38 -2.58
CA PHE A 25 9.53 -10.18 -3.52
C PHE A 25 8.81 -8.82 -3.40
N PHE A 26 8.46 -8.37 -2.18
CA PHE A 26 7.80 -7.07 -2.00
C PHE A 26 8.75 -5.88 -2.14
N ASN A 27 10.05 -6.11 -2.05
CA ASN A 27 11.05 -5.16 -2.47
C ASN A 27 11.01 -5.02 -4.01
N ASP A 28 11.11 -6.13 -4.72
CA ASP A 28 11.11 -6.16 -6.20
C ASP A 28 9.81 -5.54 -6.76
N VAL A 29 8.65 -5.80 -6.13
CA VAL A 29 7.38 -5.16 -6.48
C VAL A 29 7.42 -3.64 -6.26
N ALA A 30 8.05 -3.17 -5.18
CA ALA A 30 8.19 -1.74 -4.93
C ALA A 30 9.04 -1.07 -6.01
N GLU A 31 10.21 -1.66 -6.32
CA GLU A 31 11.11 -1.19 -7.38
C GLU A 31 10.43 -1.20 -8.74
N TRP A 32 9.66 -2.24 -9.04
CA TRP A 32 8.92 -2.33 -10.29
C TRP A 32 7.82 -1.26 -10.39
N LEU A 33 7.05 -1.03 -9.32
CA LEU A 33 6.06 0.06 -9.30
C LEU A 33 6.72 1.43 -9.48
N GLU A 34 7.87 1.66 -8.85
CA GLU A 34 8.65 2.90 -9.00
C GLU A 34 9.23 3.08 -10.39
N SER A 35 9.72 2.01 -11.02
CA SER A 35 10.18 2.03 -12.42
C SER A 35 9.08 2.48 -13.39
N LEU A 36 7.83 2.29 -12.97
CA LEU A 36 6.63 2.70 -13.69
C LEU A 36 6.14 4.09 -13.27
N GLY A 37 6.86 4.84 -12.44
CA GLY A 37 6.49 6.20 -12.01
C GLY A 37 5.46 6.27 -10.87
N ARG A 38 5.29 5.19 -10.11
CA ARG A 38 4.46 5.16 -8.90
C ARG A 38 5.33 5.37 -7.65
N ASN A 39 4.73 5.69 -6.51
CA ASN A 39 5.42 5.72 -5.22
C ASN A 39 5.07 4.46 -4.43
N ALA A 40 6.06 3.79 -3.84
CA ALA A 40 5.85 2.57 -3.08
C ALA A 40 6.67 2.58 -1.79
N VAL A 41 5.99 2.39 -0.65
CA VAL A 41 6.65 2.38 0.67
C VAL A 41 6.38 1.05 1.37
N ASN A 42 7.44 0.38 1.79
CA ASN A 42 7.37 -0.89 2.52
C ASN A 42 7.15 -0.64 4.03
N VAL A 43 6.31 -1.48 4.65
CA VAL A 43 6.13 -1.56 6.10
C VAL A 43 6.75 -2.86 6.60
N VAL A 44 7.62 -2.73 7.59
CA VAL A 44 8.37 -3.80 8.24
C VAL A 44 7.76 -4.06 9.61
N PHE A 45 7.41 -5.32 9.90
CA PHE A 45 6.80 -5.71 11.18
C PHE A 45 7.73 -6.55 12.06
N ASN A 46 8.80 -7.10 11.50
CA ASN A 46 9.79 -7.90 12.23
C ASN A 46 11.22 -7.73 11.66
N GLY A 47 12.20 -8.31 12.34
CA GLY A 47 13.62 -8.23 11.94
C GLY A 47 13.94 -8.91 10.61
N GLY A 48 13.17 -9.92 10.20
CA GLY A 48 13.30 -10.58 8.90
C GLY A 48 12.90 -9.65 7.76
N ASP A 49 11.75 -8.96 7.86
CA ASP A 49 11.34 -7.99 6.84
C ASP A 49 12.36 -6.85 6.71
N ARG A 50 12.97 -6.42 7.84
CA ARG A 50 14.05 -5.41 7.85
C ARG A 50 15.26 -5.86 7.04
N PHE A 51 15.66 -7.12 7.14
CA PHE A 51 16.80 -7.66 6.40
C PHE A 51 16.57 -7.57 4.89
N TYR A 52 15.36 -7.90 4.43
CA TYR A 52 15.01 -7.84 3.01
C TYR A 52 14.79 -6.41 2.49
N CYS A 53 14.38 -5.47 3.35
CA CYS A 53 14.16 -4.06 2.98
C CYS A 53 15.37 -3.14 3.21
N ARG A 54 16.55 -3.68 3.61
CA ARG A 54 17.69 -2.89 4.11
C ARG A 54 18.30 -1.88 3.13
N HIS A 55 18.01 -2.00 1.84
CA HIS A 55 18.53 -1.10 0.80
C HIS A 55 17.53 -0.03 0.36
N ARG A 56 16.40 0.11 1.06
CA ARG A 56 15.32 1.06 0.73
C ARG A 56 14.79 1.78 1.96
N GLN A 57 14.06 2.86 1.71
CA GLN A 57 13.26 3.50 2.74
C GLN A 57 12.08 2.59 3.10
N TYR A 58 11.95 2.29 4.38
CA TYR A 58 10.84 1.51 4.92
C TYR A 58 10.31 2.18 6.19
N LEU A 59 9.05 1.90 6.50
CA LEU A 59 8.42 2.27 7.75
C LEU A 59 8.39 1.06 8.67
N ALA A 60 8.70 1.26 9.94
CA ALA A 60 8.67 0.18 10.93
C ALA A 60 7.41 0.29 11.79
N TYR A 61 6.72 -0.84 12.00
CA TYR A 61 5.60 -0.93 12.91
C TYR A 61 5.77 -2.15 13.82
N TYR A 62 5.99 -1.92 15.11
CA TYR A 62 6.26 -2.99 16.10
C TYR A 62 5.22 -3.02 17.22
N GLN A 63 4.13 -2.26 17.08
CA GLN A 63 3.06 -2.15 18.08
C GLN A 63 1.96 -3.20 17.80
N THR A 64 0.86 -3.14 18.57
CA THR A 64 -0.18 -4.17 18.51
C THR A 64 -1.09 -4.01 17.30
N PRO A 65 -1.81 -5.07 16.84
CA PRO A 65 -2.82 -4.92 15.80
C PRO A 65 -3.90 -3.89 16.14
N LYS A 66 -4.27 -3.73 17.41
CA LYS A 66 -5.28 -2.79 17.88
C LYS A 66 -4.91 -1.33 17.61
N GLU A 67 -3.61 -1.00 17.70
CA GLU A 67 -3.10 0.36 17.48
C GLU A 67 -2.88 0.67 16.00
N PHE A 68 -2.88 -0.37 15.15
CA PHE A 68 -2.50 -0.26 13.75
C PHE A 68 -3.40 0.66 12.92
N PRO A 69 -4.74 0.67 13.08
CA PRO A 69 -5.60 1.64 12.41
C PRO A 69 -5.29 3.09 12.77
N GLY A 70 -4.87 3.35 14.01
CA GLY A 70 -4.45 4.68 14.47
C GLY A 70 -3.17 5.11 13.77
N TRP A 71 -2.19 4.20 13.70
CA TRP A 71 -0.94 4.41 12.97
C TRP A 71 -1.18 4.63 11.46
N LEU A 72 -2.04 3.82 10.83
CA LEU A 72 -2.40 3.99 9.41
C LEU A 72 -3.03 5.35 9.12
N ARG A 73 -3.91 5.84 10.00
CA ARG A 73 -4.49 7.19 9.91
C ARG A 73 -3.42 8.27 9.99
N ASP A 74 -2.46 8.14 10.88
CA ASP A 74 -1.44 9.16 11.11
C ASP A 74 -0.39 9.14 10.00
N LEU A 75 -0.08 7.96 9.48
CA LEU A 75 0.73 7.79 8.27
C LEU A 75 0.03 8.35 7.04
N HIS A 76 -1.25 8.07 6.82
CA HIS A 76 -1.99 8.53 5.65
C HIS A 76 -2.06 10.06 5.55
N ARG A 77 -2.02 10.77 6.70
CA ARG A 77 -1.92 12.24 6.72
C ARG A 77 -0.58 12.76 6.19
N GLN A 78 0.49 11.97 6.29
CA GLN A 78 1.84 12.33 5.83
C GLN A 78 2.12 11.80 4.43
N TYR A 79 1.62 10.60 4.15
CA TYR A 79 1.74 9.88 2.89
C TYR A 79 0.35 9.43 2.47
N ASP A 80 -0.31 10.25 1.66
CA ASP A 80 -1.68 10.04 1.15
C ASP A 80 -1.72 8.89 0.13
N PHE A 81 -1.61 7.65 0.60
CA PHE A 81 -1.58 6.46 -0.23
C PHE A 81 -2.99 6.01 -0.64
N ASP A 82 -3.17 5.68 -1.92
CA ASP A 82 -4.47 5.27 -2.48
C ASP A 82 -4.64 3.74 -2.53
N THR A 83 -3.55 2.99 -2.35
CA THR A 83 -3.55 1.53 -2.47
C THR A 83 -2.71 0.87 -1.36
N ILE A 84 -3.26 -0.14 -0.69
CA ILE A 84 -2.55 -1.04 0.21
C ILE A 84 -2.35 -2.39 -0.47
N LEU A 85 -1.13 -2.90 -0.41
CA LEU A 85 -0.74 -4.22 -0.91
C LEU A 85 -0.27 -5.10 0.24
N CYS A 86 -0.67 -6.36 0.30
CA CYS A 86 -0.17 -7.33 1.29
C CYS A 86 -0.03 -8.73 0.71
N PHE A 87 0.72 -9.62 1.37
CA PHE A 87 0.74 -11.05 1.04
C PHE A 87 -0.09 -11.84 2.05
N GLY A 88 -1.17 -12.47 1.56
CA GLY A 88 -2.26 -13.01 2.37
C GLY A 88 -2.98 -11.92 3.16
N ASP A 89 -4.29 -12.05 3.39
CA ASP A 89 -5.07 -11.06 4.17
C ASP A 89 -5.48 -11.58 5.56
N CYS A 90 -5.12 -12.82 5.90
CA CYS A 90 -5.53 -13.47 7.15
C CYS A 90 -4.77 -13.01 8.40
N ARG A 91 -3.62 -12.33 8.26
CA ARG A 91 -2.81 -11.86 9.39
C ARG A 91 -3.54 -10.78 10.18
N PRO A 92 -3.41 -10.71 11.52
CA PRO A 92 -4.10 -9.71 12.34
C PRO A 92 -3.94 -8.27 11.83
N LEU A 93 -2.71 -7.85 11.52
CA LEU A 93 -2.43 -6.52 10.99
C LEU A 93 -3.08 -6.27 9.62
N HIS A 94 -3.08 -7.28 8.74
CA HIS A 94 -3.69 -7.17 7.42
C HIS A 94 -5.22 -7.08 7.52
N LYS A 95 -5.84 -7.79 8.46
CA LYS A 95 -7.27 -7.68 8.76
C LYS A 95 -7.64 -6.27 9.23
N GLU A 96 -6.85 -5.68 10.13
CA GLU A 96 -7.09 -4.31 10.59
C GLU A 96 -6.87 -3.29 9.47
N ALA A 97 -5.81 -3.44 8.66
CA ALA A 97 -5.59 -2.59 7.47
C ALA A 97 -6.73 -2.68 6.47
N LYS A 98 -7.24 -3.89 6.20
CA LYS A 98 -8.37 -4.12 5.30
C LYS A 98 -9.63 -3.41 5.79
N ARG A 99 -9.98 -3.52 7.07
CA ARG A 99 -11.14 -2.82 7.65
C ARG A 99 -10.98 -1.31 7.58
N TRP A 100 -9.80 -0.82 7.94
CA TRP A 100 -9.48 0.61 7.90
C TRP A 100 -9.54 1.15 6.47
N ALA A 101 -8.92 0.48 5.50
CA ALA A 101 -8.92 0.88 4.09
C ALA A 101 -10.34 0.94 3.51
N LYS A 102 -11.17 -0.07 3.82
CA LYS A 102 -12.59 -0.08 3.42
C LYS A 102 -13.35 1.14 3.96
N SER A 103 -13.09 1.55 5.20
CA SER A 103 -13.73 2.75 5.79
C SER A 103 -13.27 4.08 5.19
N LYS A 104 -12.21 4.06 4.38
CA LYS A 104 -11.57 5.23 3.77
C LYS A 104 -11.67 5.26 2.25
N GLY A 105 -12.33 4.29 1.63
CA GLY A 105 -12.36 4.17 0.17
C GLY A 105 -11.00 3.80 -0.44
N ILE A 106 -10.02 3.38 0.38
CA ILE A 106 -8.68 3.03 -0.08
C ILE A 106 -8.70 1.62 -0.66
N ARG A 107 -8.00 1.44 -1.79
CA ARG A 107 -7.93 0.14 -2.46
C ARG A 107 -7.09 -0.83 -1.63
N PHE A 108 -7.59 -2.04 -1.42
CA PHE A 108 -6.84 -3.10 -0.73
C PHE A 108 -6.67 -4.31 -1.64
N LEU A 109 -5.43 -4.72 -1.87
CA LEU A 109 -5.08 -5.83 -2.75
C LEU A 109 -4.19 -6.83 -2.01
N ALA A 110 -4.46 -8.12 -2.17
CA ALA A 110 -3.70 -9.19 -1.52
C ALA A 110 -3.08 -10.12 -2.58
N PHE A 111 -1.81 -10.49 -2.40
CA PHE A 111 -1.16 -11.56 -3.16
C PHE A 111 -1.30 -12.89 -2.42
N GLU A 112 -1.54 -13.98 -3.15
CA GLU A 112 -1.53 -15.36 -2.64
C GLU A 112 -0.95 -16.30 -3.69
N GLU A 113 0.01 -17.16 -3.31
CA GLU A 113 0.53 -18.27 -4.15
C GLU A 113 0.86 -17.90 -5.61
N GLY A 114 1.37 -16.68 -5.85
CA GLY A 114 1.74 -16.19 -7.19
C GLY A 114 0.62 -15.48 -7.96
N TYR A 115 -0.55 -15.26 -7.35
CA TYR A 115 -1.66 -14.51 -7.97
C TYR A 115 -2.07 -13.30 -7.12
N LEU A 116 -2.42 -12.20 -7.79
CA LEU A 116 -2.99 -11.01 -7.17
C LEU A 116 -4.50 -11.17 -7.04
N ARG A 117 -5.02 -11.19 -5.81
CA ARG A 117 -6.46 -11.22 -5.49
C ARG A 117 -7.02 -9.79 -5.35
N PRO A 118 -7.83 -9.31 -6.31
CA PRO A 118 -8.39 -7.97 -6.31
C PRO A 118 -9.70 -7.85 -5.50
N GLN A 119 -10.02 -8.80 -4.62
CA GLN A 119 -11.34 -8.97 -4.02
C GLN A 119 -11.86 -7.77 -3.20
N PHE A 120 -11.02 -6.77 -2.92
CA PHE A 120 -11.34 -5.64 -2.03
C PHE A 120 -11.02 -4.27 -2.66
N ILE A 121 -11.30 -4.13 -3.96
CA ILE A 121 -11.39 -2.80 -4.57
C ILE A 121 -12.67 -2.14 -4.06
N THR A 122 -12.54 -1.07 -3.27
CA THR A 122 -13.69 -0.23 -2.91
C THR A 122 -14.07 0.60 -4.13
N VAL A 123 -15.30 0.45 -4.61
CA VAL A 123 -15.88 1.27 -5.68
C VAL A 123 -16.89 2.19 -5.02
N GLU A 124 -16.59 3.48 -4.94
CA GLU A 124 -17.57 4.49 -4.55
C GLU A 124 -18.37 4.96 -5.78
N GLU A 125 -19.64 5.27 -5.54
CA GLU A 125 -20.59 5.76 -6.55
C GLU A 125 -20.19 7.19 -6.97
N GLY A 126 -19.27 7.28 -7.94
CA GLY A 126 -18.62 8.53 -8.36
C GLY A 126 -17.23 8.36 -8.96
N GLY A 127 -16.62 7.17 -8.85
CA GLY A 127 -15.32 6.87 -9.44
C GLY A 127 -14.15 7.19 -8.51
N VAL A 128 -13.40 6.15 -8.16
CA VAL A 128 -12.23 6.28 -7.29
C VAL A 128 -11.04 6.86 -8.06
N ASN A 129 -10.59 8.06 -7.64
CA ASN A 129 -9.33 8.72 -7.98
C ASN A 129 -9.29 9.72 -9.17
N ALA A 130 -10.34 10.55 -9.34
CA ALA A 130 -10.25 11.77 -10.16
C ALA A 130 -9.58 12.98 -9.45
N TYR A 131 -9.11 12.83 -8.21
CA TYR A 131 -8.44 13.92 -7.47
C TYR A 131 -7.09 13.46 -6.92
N SER A 132 -6.08 13.44 -7.79
CA SER A 132 -4.74 13.77 -7.29
C SER A 132 -4.72 15.29 -7.15
N SER A 133 -4.91 15.78 -5.93
CA SER A 133 -4.49 17.14 -5.60
C SER A 133 -3.00 17.22 -5.88
N LEU A 134 -2.67 17.83 -7.02
CA LEU A 134 -1.38 18.49 -7.21
C LEU A 134 -1.09 19.27 -5.92
N PRO A 135 0.12 19.22 -5.36
CA PRO A 135 0.56 20.34 -4.56
C PRO A 135 0.59 21.52 -5.53
N ALA A 136 -0.44 22.37 -5.47
CA ALA A 136 -0.33 23.73 -5.92
C ALA A 136 0.74 24.38 -5.05
N ARG A 137 2.00 24.28 -5.45
CA ARG A 137 3.02 25.22 -5.00
C ARG A 137 2.84 26.48 -5.84
N SER A 138 1.77 27.21 -5.53
CA SER A 138 1.65 28.60 -5.92
C SER A 138 2.46 29.43 -4.92
N GLY A 139 3.37 30.25 -5.43
CA GLY A 139 3.93 31.40 -4.71
C GLY A 139 5.17 31.11 -3.86
N PHE A 140 6.34 31.40 -4.43
CA PHE A 140 7.15 32.48 -3.86
C PHE A 140 7.70 33.30 -5.03
N LEU A 141 7.15 34.50 -5.15
CA LEU A 141 7.69 35.63 -5.92
C LEU A 141 8.93 36.15 -5.18
N SER A 142 10.05 36.27 -5.90
CA SER A 142 10.96 37.43 -5.99
C SER A 142 12.33 36.95 -6.47
#